data_AF-A0A1V4E0R0-F1
#
_entry.id   AF-A0A1V4E0R0-F1
#
_cell.length_a   1.000
_cell.length_b   1.000
_cell.length_c   1.000
_cell.angle_alpha   90.00
_cell.angle_beta   90.00
_cell.angle_gamma   90.00
#
_symmetry.space_group_name_H-M   'P 1'
#
loop_
_entity.id
_entity.type
_entity.pdbx_description
1 polymer ?
#
loop_
_entity_poly.entity_id
_entity_poly.type
_entity_poly.pdbx_seq_one_letter_code
_entity_poly.pdbx_strand_id
1 'polypeptide(L)'
;MDIRRNAVDLTSQERDRFLEAVIRLKHRPAPAGPAGVSVYDQFVALHSAVMTVLPPGSPPNPPVNYAHWNIGFCAWHRQYVRQFEKALQAEVPGVTVPYWDWTDHTGALDRLFTGGFLGSLHSGTPAPLTDSVLRSPVPPAERPAWWPTDIPGAKGFPIHPLLAEGFGTRLARGRGALTWPPGTAQIAQLEQLVRQQPGAHPFWFFWAALEEGFMAQAAGGSPVFTPTHNTGHNFIGGHMSGAFSPNDPVFWLHHANVDRLWATWQTRRLAAVPGSKPKDHYPPPQQPSPSTGKPQPPGHGLNDRMWPWVGATPGYETAQPPQLKALLPDFSGDDAVTVLDVLDTQTMDAAGYRYA
;
A
#
# COMPACT_ATOMS: atom_id res chain seq x y z
N MET A 1 -4.11 17.50 12.63
CA MET A 1 -3.11 16.62 12.00
C MET A 1 -3.35 15.20 12.48
N ASP A 2 -3.46 14.28 11.54
CA ASP A 2 -3.73 12.87 11.80
C ASP A 2 -2.49 12.16 12.38
N ILE A 3 -2.70 11.10 13.16
CA ILE A 3 -1.62 10.32 13.77
C ILE A 3 -1.85 8.83 13.50
N ARG A 4 -0.99 8.23 12.68
CA ARG A 4 -0.97 6.79 12.46
C ARG A 4 -0.22 6.10 13.60
N ARG A 5 -0.88 5.14 14.25
CA ARG A 5 -0.35 4.37 15.38
C ARG A 5 0.04 2.97 14.96
N ASN A 6 0.93 2.34 15.72
CA ASN A 6 1.26 0.94 15.55
C ASN A 6 0.00 0.09 15.82
N ALA A 7 -0.28 -0.87 14.95
CA ALA A 7 -1.46 -1.72 15.03
C ALA A 7 -1.50 -2.55 16.33
N VAL A 8 -0.33 -2.88 16.91
CA VAL A 8 -0.26 -3.64 18.18
C VAL A 8 -0.61 -2.80 19.41
N ASP A 9 -0.53 -1.47 19.29
CA ASP A 9 -0.75 -0.51 20.39
C ASP A 9 -2.16 0.10 20.38
N LEU A 10 -3.01 -0.30 19.42
CA LEU A 10 -4.38 0.16 19.37
C LEU A 10 -5.17 -0.32 20.58
N THR A 11 -5.96 0.58 21.16
CA THR A 11 -7.04 0.19 22.06
C THR A 11 -8.11 -0.60 21.32
N SER A 12 -8.91 -1.39 22.05
CA SER A 12 -10.05 -2.09 21.45
C SER A 12 -11.00 -1.12 20.73
N GLN A 13 -11.19 0.10 21.26
CA GLN A 13 -12.04 1.11 20.64
C GLN A 13 -11.46 1.63 19.31
N GLU A 14 -10.15 1.93 19.25
CA GLU A 14 -9.50 2.38 18.01
C GLU A 14 -9.53 1.28 16.94
N ARG A 15 -9.22 0.03 17.34
CA ARG A 15 -9.32 -1.14 16.47
C ARG A 15 -10.73 -1.33 15.92
N ASP A 16 -11.73 -1.27 16.79
CA ASP A 16 -13.14 -1.48 16.43
C ASP A 16 -13.64 -0.39 15.46
N ARG A 17 -13.26 0.87 15.69
CA ARG A 17 -13.57 1.98 14.76
C ARG A 17 -12.90 1.80 13.40
N PHE A 18 -11.67 1.32 13.37
CA PHE A 18 -10.99 1.01 12.11
C PHE A 18 -11.70 -0.11 11.35
N LEU A 19 -12.07 -1.20 12.02
CA LEU A 19 -12.82 -2.30 11.42
C LEU A 19 -14.22 -1.87 10.96
N GLU A 20 -14.91 -1.03 11.74
CA GLU A 20 -16.19 -0.43 11.34
C GLU A 20 -16.04 0.36 10.03
N ALA A 21 -15.03 1.25 9.95
CA ALA A 21 -14.77 2.04 8.75
C ALA A 21 -14.48 1.15 7.53
N VAL A 22 -13.67 0.10 7.70
CA VAL A 22 -13.36 -0.85 6.62
C VAL A 22 -14.62 -1.60 6.15
N ILE A 23 -15.45 -2.08 7.07
CA ILE A 23 -16.70 -2.77 6.73
C ILE A 23 -17.69 -1.82 6.05
N ARG A 24 -17.84 -0.59 6.54
CA ARG A 24 -18.68 0.44 5.90
C ARG A 24 -18.20 0.72 4.47
N LEU A 25 -16.90 0.99 4.30
CA LEU A 25 -16.32 1.29 2.98
C LEU A 25 -16.46 0.11 2.00
N LYS A 26 -16.39 -1.13 2.49
CA LYS A 26 -16.59 -2.35 1.69
C LYS A 26 -18.04 -2.56 1.26
N HIS A 27 -19.00 -1.88 1.88
CA HIS A 27 -20.41 -1.92 1.46
C HIS A 27 -20.91 -0.59 0.91
N ARG A 28 -20.08 0.46 0.94
CA ARG A 28 -20.36 1.74 0.30
C ARG A 28 -20.38 1.54 -1.22
N PRO A 29 -21.50 1.74 -1.91
CA PRO A 29 -21.53 1.60 -3.37
C PRO A 29 -20.54 2.56 -4.05
N ALA A 30 -19.80 2.05 -5.02
CA ALA A 30 -18.90 2.84 -5.84
C ALA A 30 -19.67 3.94 -6.61
N PRO A 31 -19.31 5.23 -6.48
CA PRO A 31 -19.91 6.30 -7.27
C PRO A 31 -19.73 6.02 -8.76
N ALA A 32 -20.83 6.04 -9.52
CA ALA A 32 -20.86 5.74 -10.96
C ALA A 32 -20.26 4.38 -11.38
N GLY A 33 -19.98 3.48 -10.43
CA GLY A 33 -19.47 2.13 -10.70
C GLY A 33 -20.59 1.11 -11.00
N PRO A 34 -20.24 -0.07 -11.53
CA PRO A 34 -21.19 -1.16 -11.72
C PRO A 34 -21.89 -1.57 -10.43
N ALA A 35 -23.14 -2.05 -10.54
CA ALA A 35 -23.89 -2.53 -9.38
C ALA A 35 -23.13 -3.65 -8.65
N GLY A 36 -23.06 -3.55 -7.32
CA GLY A 36 -22.38 -4.53 -6.46
C GLY A 36 -20.88 -4.26 -6.25
N VAL A 37 -20.32 -3.22 -6.86
CA VAL A 37 -18.94 -2.76 -6.62
C VAL A 37 -18.95 -1.75 -5.48
N SER A 38 -18.06 -1.94 -4.51
CA SER A 38 -17.88 -0.99 -3.41
C SER A 38 -16.76 0.01 -3.68
N VAL A 39 -16.74 1.12 -2.93
CA VAL A 39 -15.61 2.07 -2.95
C VAL A 39 -14.30 1.35 -2.59
N TYR A 40 -14.31 0.41 -1.63
CA TYR A 40 -13.14 -0.41 -1.33
C TYR A 40 -12.67 -1.21 -2.56
N ASP A 41 -13.58 -1.80 -3.33
CA ASP A 41 -13.23 -2.55 -4.55
C ASP A 41 -12.57 -1.66 -5.62
N GLN A 42 -12.92 -0.37 -5.67
CA GLN A 42 -12.27 0.58 -6.57
C GLN A 42 -10.78 0.78 -6.24
N PHE A 43 -10.44 0.83 -4.95
CA PHE A 43 -9.03 0.87 -4.51
C PHE A 43 -8.30 -0.40 -4.97
N VAL A 44 -8.88 -1.58 -4.73
CA VAL A 44 -8.29 -2.86 -5.15
C VAL A 44 -8.05 -2.90 -6.67
N ALA A 45 -9.05 -2.48 -7.47
CA ALA A 45 -8.91 -2.43 -8.93
C ALA A 45 -7.83 -1.42 -9.36
N LEU A 46 -7.76 -0.27 -8.69
CA LEU A 46 -6.79 0.78 -8.99
C LEU A 46 -5.34 0.30 -8.80
N HIS A 47 -5.07 -0.44 -7.74
CA HIS A 47 -3.73 -0.98 -7.48
C HIS A 47 -3.25 -1.94 -8.58
N SER A 48 -4.15 -2.73 -9.19
CA SER A 48 -3.79 -3.55 -10.34
C SER A 48 -3.62 -2.70 -11.61
N ALA A 49 -4.46 -1.69 -11.81
CA ALA A 49 -4.40 -0.83 -12.99
C ALA A 49 -3.15 0.05 -13.07
N VAL A 50 -2.63 0.51 -11.93
CA VAL A 50 -1.41 1.34 -11.89
C VAL A 50 -0.16 0.59 -12.33
N MET A 51 -0.19 -0.75 -12.33
CA MET A 51 0.92 -1.56 -12.82
C MET A 51 1.02 -1.56 -14.35
N THR A 52 -0.02 -1.10 -15.05
CA THR A 52 -0.15 -1.22 -16.50
C THR A 52 -0.66 0.06 -17.16
N VAL A 53 -0.20 1.23 -16.70
CA VAL A 53 -0.61 2.55 -17.22
C VAL A 53 -0.08 2.77 -18.64
N LEU A 54 -0.91 3.35 -19.48
CA LEU A 54 -0.60 3.80 -20.84
C LEU A 54 -0.64 5.33 -20.85
N PRO A 55 0.48 6.01 -20.54
CA PRO A 55 0.49 7.46 -20.51
C PRO A 55 0.39 8.08 -21.91
N PRO A 56 -0.16 9.30 -22.02
CA PRO A 56 -0.32 9.97 -23.31
C PRO A 56 1.02 10.16 -24.01
N GLY A 57 1.05 9.90 -25.32
CA GLY A 57 2.25 10.06 -26.14
C GLY A 57 3.35 9.01 -25.92
N SER A 58 3.12 8.00 -25.07
CA SER A 58 4.07 6.89 -24.90
C SER A 58 3.69 5.67 -25.76
N PRO A 59 4.67 4.85 -26.20
CA PRO A 59 4.38 3.59 -26.85
C PRO A 59 3.49 2.72 -25.95
N PRO A 60 2.47 2.03 -26.49
CA PRO A 60 1.52 1.28 -25.67
C PRO A 60 2.10 -0.03 -25.10
N ASN A 61 3.27 -0.46 -25.55
CA ASN A 61 3.92 -1.70 -25.12
C ASN A 61 5.44 -1.50 -24.98
N PRO A 62 6.02 -1.80 -23.80
CA PRO A 62 5.34 -2.20 -22.57
C PRO A 62 4.58 -1.03 -21.92
N PRO A 63 3.45 -1.28 -21.22
CA PRO A 63 2.85 -0.29 -20.34
C PRO A 63 3.82 0.09 -19.21
N VAL A 64 3.56 1.23 -18.57
CA VAL A 64 4.38 1.76 -17.47
C VAL A 64 3.75 1.38 -16.13
N ASN A 65 4.57 0.80 -15.25
CA ASN A 65 4.19 0.59 -13.86
C ASN A 65 4.51 1.87 -13.07
N TYR A 66 3.50 2.58 -12.60
CA TYR A 66 3.66 3.86 -11.88
C TYR A 66 3.95 3.68 -10.39
N ALA A 67 3.62 2.52 -9.83
CA ALA A 67 3.60 2.30 -8.39
C ALA A 67 4.65 1.31 -7.87
N HIS A 68 5.33 0.57 -8.75
CA HIS A 68 6.23 -0.51 -8.38
C HIS A 68 7.46 -0.55 -9.28
N TRP A 69 8.48 -1.28 -8.84
CA TRP A 69 9.72 -1.59 -9.56
C TRP A 69 10.60 -0.37 -9.90
N ASN A 70 10.36 0.78 -9.26
CA ASN A 70 11.19 1.97 -9.40
C ASN A 70 10.88 3.00 -8.28
N ILE A 71 11.61 4.12 -8.26
CA ILE A 71 11.64 5.08 -7.13
C ILE A 71 10.30 5.77 -6.82
N GLY A 72 9.35 5.80 -7.76
CA GLY A 72 7.99 6.29 -7.53
C GLY A 72 7.15 5.42 -6.58
N PHE A 73 7.61 4.21 -6.25
CA PHE A 73 6.93 3.28 -5.34
C PHE A 73 6.49 3.90 -4.03
N CYS A 74 7.39 4.60 -3.34
CA CYS A 74 7.07 5.19 -2.03
C CYS A 74 6.07 6.35 -2.17
N ALA A 75 6.25 7.21 -3.18
CA ALA A 75 5.40 8.37 -3.43
C ALA A 75 3.97 7.96 -3.78
N TRP A 76 3.84 6.98 -4.69
CA TRP A 76 2.52 6.50 -5.11
C TRP A 76 1.78 5.83 -3.95
N HIS A 77 2.43 4.93 -3.22
CA HIS A 77 1.79 4.24 -2.09
C HIS A 77 1.45 5.18 -0.93
N ARG A 78 2.27 6.21 -0.68
CA ARG A 78 1.93 7.28 0.29
C ARG A 78 0.61 7.95 -0.05
N GLN A 79 0.44 8.40 -1.29
CA GLN A 79 -0.79 9.04 -1.74
C GLN A 79 -1.96 8.04 -1.73
N TYR A 80 -1.73 6.81 -2.17
CA TYR A 80 -2.73 5.75 -2.20
C TYR A 80 -3.29 5.43 -0.79
N VAL A 81 -2.41 5.24 0.20
CA VAL A 81 -2.81 5.02 1.60
C VAL A 81 -3.51 6.25 2.16
N ARG A 82 -3.09 7.47 1.80
CA ARG A 82 -3.78 8.69 2.25
C ARG A 82 -5.19 8.82 1.69
N GLN A 83 -5.38 8.52 0.40
CA GLN A 83 -6.71 8.55 -0.21
C GLN A 83 -7.63 7.50 0.41
N PHE A 84 -7.10 6.31 0.71
CA PHE A 84 -7.84 5.28 1.44
C PHE A 84 -8.21 5.74 2.86
N GLU A 85 -7.27 6.35 3.59
CA GLU A 85 -7.50 6.89 4.93
C GLU A 85 -8.61 7.95 4.94
N LYS A 86 -8.61 8.88 3.98
CA LYS A 86 -9.69 9.87 3.81
C LYS A 86 -11.04 9.20 3.52
N ALA A 87 -11.05 8.14 2.72
CA ALA A 87 -12.27 7.38 2.45
C ALA A 87 -12.78 6.67 3.72
N LEU A 88 -11.90 6.14 4.56
CA LEU A 88 -12.28 5.61 5.88
C LEU A 88 -12.83 6.71 6.81
N GLN A 89 -12.20 7.90 6.82
CA GLN A 89 -12.63 9.03 7.64
C GLN A 89 -14.01 9.57 7.24
N ALA A 90 -14.38 9.45 5.96
CA ALA A 90 -15.71 9.80 5.47
C ALA A 90 -16.81 8.85 6.01
N GLU A 91 -16.45 7.60 6.31
CA GLU A 91 -17.37 6.62 6.92
C GLU A 91 -17.36 6.72 8.45
N VAL A 92 -16.18 6.88 9.06
CA VAL A 92 -16.00 6.99 10.51
C VAL A 92 -14.98 8.10 10.82
N PRO A 93 -15.43 9.29 11.28
CA PRO A 93 -14.55 10.44 11.49
C PRO A 93 -13.37 10.17 12.43
N GLY A 94 -12.20 10.69 12.06
CA GLY A 94 -10.99 10.63 12.89
C GLY A 94 -10.29 9.27 12.94
N VAL A 95 -10.77 8.26 12.20
CA VAL A 95 -10.01 7.01 12.00
C VAL A 95 -8.75 7.30 11.17
N THR A 96 -7.66 6.65 11.53
CA THR A 96 -6.40 6.66 10.78
C THR A 96 -6.00 5.24 10.46
N VAL A 97 -5.27 5.04 9.36
CA VAL A 97 -4.73 3.71 9.02
C VAL A 97 -3.61 3.38 10.00
N PRO A 98 -3.72 2.29 10.79
CA PRO A 98 -2.62 1.85 11.64
C PRO A 98 -1.50 1.26 10.79
N TYR A 99 -0.27 1.21 11.30
CA TYR A 99 0.84 0.55 10.62
C TYR A 99 1.22 -0.76 11.31
N TRP A 100 1.64 -1.74 10.53
CA TRP A 100 2.24 -2.97 11.05
C TRP A 100 3.76 -2.81 11.12
N ASP A 101 4.29 -2.57 12.33
CA ASP A 101 5.75 -2.54 12.50
C ASP A 101 6.37 -3.93 12.30
N TRP A 102 7.33 -4.02 11.39
CA TRP A 102 7.95 -5.30 11.04
C TRP A 102 9.06 -5.70 12.03
N THR A 103 9.59 -4.77 12.83
CA THR A 103 10.74 -5.03 13.72
C THR A 103 10.49 -6.16 14.73
N ASP A 104 9.24 -6.31 15.17
CA ASP A 104 8.76 -7.46 15.96
C ASP A 104 7.57 -8.12 15.27
N HIS A 105 7.80 -8.63 14.06
CA HIS A 105 6.73 -9.30 13.30
C HIS A 105 6.13 -10.50 14.05
N THR A 106 6.95 -11.28 14.78
CA THR A 106 6.48 -12.45 15.54
C THR A 106 5.52 -12.03 16.65
N GLY A 107 5.89 -11.04 17.48
CA GLY A 107 5.00 -10.52 18.52
C GLY A 107 3.77 -9.82 17.94
N ALA A 108 3.90 -9.17 16.78
CA ALA A 108 2.78 -8.57 16.09
C ALA A 108 1.74 -9.60 15.61
N LEU A 109 2.16 -10.83 15.24
CA LEU A 109 1.23 -11.85 14.76
C LEU A 109 0.10 -12.13 15.76
N ASP A 110 0.47 -12.31 17.04
CA ASP A 110 -0.44 -12.67 18.12
C ASP A 110 -1.44 -11.54 18.46
N ARG A 111 -1.16 -10.32 18.00
CA ARG A 111 -2.03 -9.15 18.20
C ARG A 111 -2.89 -8.84 16.98
N LEU A 112 -2.29 -8.91 15.79
CA LEU A 112 -2.94 -8.54 14.53
C LEU A 112 -3.88 -9.64 14.03
N PHE A 113 -3.43 -10.90 14.06
CA PHE A 113 -4.13 -12.02 13.43
C PHE A 113 -4.94 -12.81 14.45
N THR A 114 -5.94 -12.14 15.02
CA THR A 114 -6.91 -12.72 15.96
C THR A 114 -8.32 -12.55 15.43
N GLY A 115 -9.27 -13.36 15.91
CA GLY A 115 -10.68 -13.21 15.59
C GLY A 115 -11.29 -11.87 16.04
N GLY A 116 -10.64 -11.13 16.93
CA GLY A 116 -11.05 -9.77 17.32
C GLY A 116 -10.49 -8.67 16.43
N PHE A 117 -9.54 -8.96 15.53
CA PHE A 117 -8.92 -7.98 14.66
C PHE A 117 -8.90 -8.43 13.19
N LEU A 118 -7.73 -8.72 12.61
CA LEU A 118 -7.62 -9.01 11.18
C LEU A 118 -8.09 -10.43 10.81
N GLY A 119 -8.37 -11.31 11.76
CA GLY A 119 -8.67 -12.72 11.55
C GLY A 119 -7.41 -13.59 11.55
N SER A 120 -7.58 -14.87 11.91
CA SER A 120 -6.48 -15.80 12.13
C SER A 120 -5.66 -16.06 10.87
N LEU A 121 -4.34 -16.19 11.03
CA LEU A 121 -3.40 -16.54 9.96
C LEU A 121 -2.90 -17.97 10.17
N HIS A 122 -3.32 -18.90 9.31
CA HIS A 122 -2.87 -20.29 9.35
C HIS A 122 -1.68 -20.53 8.40
N SER A 123 -0.87 -21.54 8.69
CA SER A 123 0.18 -22.01 7.78
C SER A 123 -0.39 -22.82 6.61
N GLY A 124 0.29 -22.79 5.46
CA GLY A 124 -0.02 -23.65 4.31
C GLY A 124 -0.86 -22.97 3.23
N THR A 125 -1.50 -23.78 2.39
CA THR A 125 -2.29 -23.33 1.22
C THR A 125 -3.35 -22.31 1.61
N PRO A 126 -3.49 -21.19 0.88
CA PRO A 126 -4.50 -20.19 1.21
C PRO A 126 -5.91 -20.74 1.30
N ALA A 127 -6.61 -20.40 2.38
CA ALA A 127 -8.00 -20.76 2.61
C ALA A 127 -8.81 -19.57 3.13
N PRO A 128 -10.15 -19.56 2.94
CA PRO A 128 -11.01 -18.49 3.44
C PRO A 128 -10.92 -18.32 4.96
N LEU A 129 -10.92 -17.06 5.42
CA LEU A 129 -11.03 -16.74 6.85
C LEU A 129 -12.33 -17.33 7.44
N THR A 130 -12.21 -17.88 8.64
CA THR A 130 -13.32 -18.48 9.39
C THR A 130 -13.71 -17.68 10.63
N ASP A 131 -12.92 -16.69 11.01
CA ASP A 131 -13.11 -15.79 12.16
C ASP A 131 -12.99 -14.31 11.74
N SER A 132 -13.12 -13.40 12.71
CA SER A 132 -13.17 -11.94 12.48
C SER A 132 -14.39 -11.45 11.70
N VAL A 133 -14.67 -10.16 11.82
CA VAL A 133 -15.62 -9.43 10.97
C VAL A 133 -15.19 -9.38 9.50
N LEU A 134 -13.92 -9.68 9.21
CA LEU A 134 -13.37 -9.76 7.86
C LEU A 134 -13.67 -11.09 7.15
N ARG A 135 -14.36 -12.05 7.78
CA ARG A 135 -14.96 -13.18 7.04
C ARG A 135 -16.25 -12.79 6.36
N SER A 136 -16.75 -13.65 5.47
CA SER A 136 -18.03 -13.41 4.79
C SER A 136 -18.79 -14.72 4.52
N PRO A 137 -20.02 -14.88 5.02
CA PRO A 137 -20.75 -13.94 5.86
C PRO A 137 -20.34 -13.99 7.36
N VAL A 138 -20.61 -12.91 8.09
CA VAL A 138 -20.63 -12.83 9.56
C VAL A 138 -22.07 -13.05 10.05
N PRO A 139 -22.34 -14.16 10.77
CA PRO A 139 -23.65 -14.45 11.35
C PRO A 139 -24.14 -13.33 12.26
N PRO A 140 -25.44 -13.00 12.26
CA PRO A 140 -25.98 -11.91 13.09
C PRO A 140 -25.64 -12.02 14.58
N ALA A 141 -25.62 -13.23 15.14
CA ALA A 141 -25.30 -13.48 16.54
C ALA A 141 -23.82 -13.23 16.92
N GLU A 142 -22.94 -13.16 15.92
CA GLU A 142 -21.50 -12.92 16.12
C GLU A 142 -21.08 -11.49 15.77
N ARG A 143 -22.03 -10.65 15.34
CA ARG A 143 -21.74 -9.25 15.00
C ARG A 143 -21.47 -8.45 16.28
N PRO A 144 -20.35 -7.69 16.33
CA PRO A 144 -20.05 -6.85 17.48
C PRO A 144 -21.05 -5.71 17.63
N ALA A 145 -21.11 -5.11 18.82
CA ALA A 145 -22.06 -4.03 19.13
C ALA A 145 -21.93 -2.80 18.21
N TRP A 146 -20.74 -2.53 17.67
CA TRP A 146 -20.47 -1.43 16.75
C TRP A 146 -20.86 -1.73 15.28
N TRP A 147 -21.35 -2.94 14.97
CA TRP A 147 -21.67 -3.33 13.59
C TRP A 147 -22.60 -2.31 12.90
N PRO A 148 -22.33 -1.93 11.63
CA PRO A 148 -23.14 -0.92 10.93
C PRO A 148 -24.53 -1.47 10.57
N THR A 149 -25.50 -1.27 11.46
CA THR A 149 -26.89 -1.73 11.30
C THR A 149 -27.69 -0.88 10.32
N ASP A 150 -27.20 0.33 10.02
CA ASP A 150 -27.72 1.25 9.01
C ASP A 150 -27.41 0.82 7.57
N ILE A 151 -26.66 -0.28 7.38
CA ILE A 151 -26.37 -0.88 6.08
C ILE A 151 -27.04 -2.28 6.02
N PRO A 152 -28.28 -2.40 5.50
CA PRO A 152 -29.03 -3.66 5.52
C PRO A 152 -28.32 -4.84 4.83
N GLY A 153 -27.47 -4.56 3.85
CA GLY A 153 -26.68 -5.55 3.11
C GLY A 153 -25.34 -5.92 3.74
N ALA A 154 -24.96 -5.31 4.86
CA ALA A 154 -23.68 -5.58 5.51
C ALA A 154 -23.61 -7.02 5.99
N LYS A 155 -22.72 -7.81 5.38
CA LYS A 155 -22.59 -9.25 5.65
C LYS A 155 -21.20 -9.70 6.04
N GLY A 156 -20.21 -8.82 6.16
CA GLY A 156 -18.82 -9.17 6.40
C GLY A 156 -17.92 -8.59 5.33
N PHE A 157 -16.91 -9.32 4.87
CA PHE A 157 -15.99 -8.79 3.87
C PHE A 157 -15.96 -9.68 2.61
N PRO A 158 -16.97 -9.57 1.72
CA PRO A 158 -16.97 -10.34 0.48
C PRO A 158 -15.90 -9.84 -0.48
N ILE A 159 -15.26 -10.73 -1.24
CA ILE A 159 -14.37 -10.35 -2.35
C ILE A 159 -15.17 -10.30 -3.64
N HIS A 160 -15.02 -9.21 -4.41
CA HIS A 160 -15.71 -9.07 -5.69
C HIS A 160 -15.19 -10.14 -6.68
N PRO A 161 -16.06 -10.83 -7.46
CA PRO A 161 -15.64 -11.93 -8.34
C PRO A 161 -14.53 -11.56 -9.34
N LEU A 162 -14.54 -10.34 -9.88
CA LEU A 162 -13.48 -9.85 -10.80
C LEU A 162 -12.13 -9.63 -10.12
N LEU A 163 -12.10 -9.53 -8.79
CA LEU A 163 -10.91 -9.23 -8.00
C LEU A 163 -10.43 -10.46 -7.20
N ALA A 164 -11.03 -11.63 -7.42
CA ALA A 164 -10.81 -12.82 -6.58
C ALA A 164 -9.49 -13.56 -6.81
N GLU A 165 -8.83 -13.36 -7.96
CA GLU A 165 -7.52 -13.98 -8.28
C GLU A 165 -7.46 -15.53 -8.11
N GLY A 166 -8.60 -16.21 -8.25
CA GLY A 166 -8.69 -17.66 -8.06
C GLY A 166 -8.81 -18.12 -6.60
N PHE A 167 -8.77 -17.20 -5.63
CA PHE A 167 -8.96 -17.49 -4.20
C PHE A 167 -10.44 -17.47 -3.75
N GLY A 168 -11.34 -17.08 -4.66
CA GLY A 168 -12.78 -17.05 -4.44
C GLY A 168 -13.29 -15.73 -3.86
N THR A 169 -14.57 -15.69 -3.50
CA THR A 169 -15.28 -14.46 -3.10
C THR A 169 -15.25 -14.20 -1.58
N ARG A 170 -14.30 -14.81 -0.88
CA ARG A 170 -14.06 -14.63 0.56
C ARG A 170 -12.59 -14.32 0.76
N LEU A 171 -12.29 -13.45 1.72
CA LEU A 171 -10.89 -13.16 2.06
C LEU A 171 -10.20 -14.47 2.43
N ALA A 172 -9.08 -14.74 1.77
CA ALA A 172 -8.31 -15.96 1.94
C ALA A 172 -6.84 -15.64 2.18
N ARG A 173 -6.25 -16.31 3.16
CA ARG A 173 -4.85 -16.18 3.58
C ARG A 173 -4.24 -17.57 3.73
N GLY A 174 -2.91 -17.65 3.70
CA GLY A 174 -2.20 -18.90 3.94
C GLY A 174 -0.71 -18.63 4.03
N ARG A 175 -0.18 -18.72 5.25
CA ARG A 175 1.20 -18.35 5.53
C ARG A 175 2.16 -19.33 4.86
N GLY A 176 2.99 -18.80 3.95
CA GLY A 176 4.07 -19.56 3.34
C GLY A 176 5.14 -19.98 4.36
N ALA A 177 5.98 -20.94 3.97
CA ALA A 177 7.13 -21.38 4.77
C ALA A 177 8.28 -20.34 4.87
N LEU A 178 8.10 -19.16 4.26
CA LEU A 178 9.09 -18.10 4.28
C LEU A 178 9.24 -17.57 5.71
N THR A 179 10.47 -17.59 6.22
CA THR A 179 10.85 -16.75 7.35
C THR A 179 10.66 -15.29 6.94
N TRP A 180 9.98 -14.49 7.76
CA TRP A 180 9.77 -13.06 7.52
C TRP A 180 10.94 -12.27 8.09
N PRO A 181 11.87 -11.74 7.27
CA PRO A 181 13.13 -11.22 7.77
C PRO A 181 13.26 -9.71 7.51
N PRO A 182 12.41 -8.90 8.15
CA PRO A 182 12.88 -7.65 8.73
C PRO A 182 12.88 -7.83 10.24
N GLY A 183 13.89 -8.50 10.78
CA GLY A 183 14.21 -8.30 12.18
C GLY A 183 14.76 -6.89 12.39
N THR A 184 14.88 -6.43 13.63
CA THR A 184 15.51 -5.14 13.98
C THR A 184 16.86 -4.94 13.28
N ALA A 185 17.65 -6.01 13.09
CA ALA A 185 18.93 -5.96 12.38
C ALA A 185 18.81 -5.60 10.90
N GLN A 186 17.86 -6.19 10.16
CA GLN A 186 17.63 -5.84 8.75
C GLN A 186 17.07 -4.42 8.59
N ILE A 187 16.20 -3.98 9.50
CA ILE A 187 15.71 -2.59 9.49
C ILE A 187 16.85 -1.62 9.78
N ALA A 188 17.69 -1.89 10.78
CA ALA A 188 18.89 -1.08 11.05
C ALA A 188 19.88 -1.09 9.87
N GLN A 189 20.00 -2.20 9.15
CA GLN A 189 20.83 -2.32 7.97
C GLN A 189 20.29 -1.50 6.79
N LEU A 190 18.97 -1.52 6.56
CA LEU A 190 18.30 -0.64 5.60
C LEU A 190 18.59 0.84 5.91
N GLU A 191 18.59 1.21 7.20
CA GLU A 191 18.93 2.56 7.65
C GLU A 191 20.41 2.92 7.47
N GLN A 192 21.33 1.94 7.53
CA GLN A 192 22.77 2.14 7.36
C GLN A 192 23.22 2.21 5.90
N LEU A 193 22.69 1.33 5.02
CA LEU A 193 23.08 1.23 3.60
C LEU A 193 22.89 2.53 2.81
N VAL A 194 21.90 3.31 3.21
CA VAL A 194 21.58 4.64 2.67
C VAL A 194 22.76 5.62 2.79
N ARG A 195 23.65 5.43 3.76
CA ARG A 195 24.68 6.43 4.09
C ARG A 195 26.01 6.24 3.36
N GLN A 196 26.25 5.11 2.71
CA GLN A 196 27.62 4.69 2.34
C GLN A 196 27.80 4.29 0.86
N GLN A 197 27.00 4.81 -0.08
CA GLN A 197 27.05 4.38 -1.48
C GLN A 197 27.56 5.50 -2.41
N PRO A 198 28.86 5.52 -2.75
CA PRO A 198 29.42 6.52 -3.64
C PRO A 198 28.91 6.36 -5.09
N GLY A 199 28.60 7.46 -5.76
CA GLY A 199 28.29 7.51 -7.20
C GLY A 199 26.82 7.37 -7.59
N ALA A 200 25.90 7.11 -6.65
CA ALA A 200 24.47 7.04 -6.91
C ALA A 200 23.63 7.68 -5.80
N HIS A 201 22.44 8.19 -6.15
CA HIS A 201 21.60 8.87 -5.17
C HIS A 201 21.05 7.88 -4.11
N PRO A 202 21.15 8.18 -2.80
CA PRO A 202 20.82 7.25 -1.71
C PRO A 202 19.42 6.61 -1.78
N PHE A 203 18.45 7.33 -2.35
CA PHE A 203 17.07 6.86 -2.45
C PHE A 203 16.91 5.61 -3.33
N TRP A 204 17.77 5.42 -4.34
CA TRP A 204 17.77 4.18 -5.13
C TRP A 204 17.99 2.94 -4.26
N PHE A 205 18.89 3.03 -3.29
CA PHE A 205 19.20 1.93 -2.37
C PHE A 205 18.10 1.74 -1.33
N PHE A 206 17.51 2.83 -0.85
CA PHE A 206 16.37 2.77 0.07
C PHE A 206 15.18 2.04 -0.57
N TRP A 207 14.80 2.44 -1.78
CA TRP A 207 13.74 1.79 -2.54
C TRP A 207 14.07 0.32 -2.84
N ALA A 208 15.29 0.02 -3.32
CA ALA A 208 15.69 -1.36 -3.62
C ALA A 208 15.66 -2.27 -2.38
N ALA A 209 15.98 -1.76 -1.19
CA ALA A 209 15.89 -2.55 0.04
C ALA A 209 14.44 -2.84 0.48
N LEU A 210 13.48 -1.98 0.10
CA LEU A 210 12.06 -2.22 0.34
C LEU A 210 11.52 -3.25 -0.65
N GLU A 211 11.60 -2.96 -1.95
CA GLU A 211 10.83 -3.65 -2.98
C GLU A 211 11.64 -4.67 -3.80
N GLU A 212 12.80 -4.28 -4.35
CA GLU A 212 13.54 -5.11 -5.32
C GLU A 212 14.35 -6.25 -4.65
N GLY A 213 14.93 -5.99 -3.48
CA GLY A 213 16.10 -6.71 -2.99
C GLY A 213 17.34 -6.26 -3.76
N PHE A 214 18.47 -6.06 -3.08
CA PHE A 214 19.62 -5.43 -3.72
C PHE A 214 20.35 -6.40 -4.65
N MET A 215 20.13 -6.33 -5.96
CA MET A 215 20.96 -7.04 -6.95
C MET A 215 22.23 -6.23 -7.22
N ALA A 216 23.20 -6.24 -6.28
CA ALA A 216 24.56 -6.02 -6.74
C ALA A 216 24.88 -7.21 -7.64
N GLN A 217 25.38 -6.97 -8.85
CA GLN A 217 26.00 -8.01 -9.68
C GLN A 217 27.26 -8.54 -8.96
N ALA A 218 27.10 -9.24 -7.84
CA ALA A 218 28.09 -10.18 -7.39
C ALA A 218 28.03 -11.35 -8.38
N ALA A 219 29.20 -11.78 -8.86
CA ALA A 219 29.33 -12.96 -9.71
C ALA A 219 28.61 -14.14 -9.04
N GLY A 220 27.41 -14.50 -9.52
CA GLY A 220 26.58 -15.55 -8.92
C GLY A 220 25.09 -15.22 -8.70
N GLY A 221 24.63 -13.97 -8.93
CA GLY A 221 23.19 -13.68 -9.07
C GLY A 221 22.33 -13.81 -7.80
N SER A 222 22.91 -13.77 -6.61
CA SER A 222 22.16 -13.75 -5.35
C SER A 222 21.90 -12.32 -4.87
N PRO A 223 20.71 -12.00 -4.35
CA PRO A 223 20.41 -10.69 -3.78
C PRO A 223 21.28 -10.43 -2.55
N VAL A 224 21.83 -9.22 -2.46
CA VAL A 224 22.63 -8.74 -1.32
C VAL A 224 21.73 -8.40 -0.12
N PHE A 225 20.44 -8.09 -0.36
CA PHE A 225 19.43 -7.86 0.68
C PHE A 225 18.10 -8.54 0.35
N THR A 226 17.45 -9.10 1.38
CA THR A 226 16.10 -9.64 1.26
C THR A 226 15.08 -8.50 1.12
N PRO A 227 14.24 -8.48 0.08
CA PRO A 227 13.22 -7.44 -0.08
C PRO A 227 12.16 -7.52 1.03
N THR A 228 12.05 -6.45 1.81
CA THR A 228 11.18 -6.45 3.00
C THR A 228 9.69 -6.37 2.66
N HIS A 229 9.32 -5.48 1.73
CA HIS A 229 7.94 -5.33 1.26
C HIS A 229 7.46 -6.53 0.43
N ASN A 230 8.28 -7.10 -0.46
CA ASN A 230 7.80 -8.24 -1.25
C ASN A 230 7.70 -9.53 -0.42
N THR A 231 8.59 -9.74 0.56
CA THR A 231 8.40 -10.81 1.55
C THR A 231 7.13 -10.57 2.39
N GLY A 232 6.86 -9.29 2.67
CA GLY A 232 5.58 -8.68 3.02
C GLY A 232 4.30 -9.36 2.55
N HIS A 233 4.18 -9.30 1.24
CA HIS A 233 3.04 -9.84 0.51
C HIS A 233 3.01 -11.36 0.53
N ASN A 234 4.17 -12.00 0.35
CA ASN A 234 4.27 -13.45 0.18
C ASN A 234 4.06 -14.26 1.47
N PHE A 235 4.41 -13.70 2.62
CA PHE A 235 4.23 -14.38 3.89
C PHE A 235 2.77 -14.40 4.34
N ILE A 236 1.96 -13.38 4.07
CA ILE A 236 0.52 -13.47 4.33
C ILE A 236 -0.14 -14.46 3.35
N GLY A 237 0.32 -14.45 2.09
CA GLY A 237 -0.18 -15.35 1.07
C GLY A 237 -1.61 -15.00 0.62
N GLY A 238 -2.18 -15.87 -0.20
CA GLY A 238 -3.56 -15.71 -0.68
C GLY A 238 -3.73 -14.39 -1.44
N HIS A 239 -4.77 -13.63 -1.08
CA HIS A 239 -5.04 -12.36 -1.75
C HIS A 239 -3.87 -11.38 -1.65
N MET A 240 -3.07 -11.40 -0.57
CA MET A 240 -1.90 -10.51 -0.44
C MET A 240 -0.80 -10.78 -1.47
N SER A 241 -0.78 -11.92 -2.17
CA SER A 241 0.31 -12.28 -3.09
C SER A 241 0.16 -11.71 -4.51
N GLY A 242 -1.00 -11.13 -4.84
CA GLY A 242 -1.32 -10.73 -6.21
C GLY A 242 -1.39 -9.22 -6.44
N ALA A 243 -1.79 -8.85 -7.66
CA ALA A 243 -2.01 -7.46 -8.04
C ALA A 243 -3.24 -6.87 -7.34
N PHE A 244 -4.18 -7.72 -6.92
CA PHE A 244 -5.31 -7.34 -6.08
C PHE A 244 -5.04 -7.50 -4.58
N SER A 245 -3.77 -7.44 -4.15
CA SER A 245 -3.39 -7.50 -2.73
C SER A 245 -4.13 -6.57 -1.77
N PRO A 246 -4.61 -5.37 -2.16
CA PRO A 246 -5.45 -4.57 -1.28
C PRO A 246 -6.78 -5.23 -0.90
N ASN A 247 -7.20 -6.34 -1.54
CA ASN A 247 -8.33 -7.13 -1.08
C ASN A 247 -8.20 -7.54 0.38
N ASP A 248 -6.98 -7.76 0.87
CA ASP A 248 -6.74 -8.04 2.27
C ASP A 248 -6.49 -6.73 3.03
N PRO A 249 -7.29 -6.38 4.05
CA PRO A 249 -7.09 -5.14 4.81
C PRO A 249 -5.72 -5.02 5.49
N VAL A 250 -4.97 -6.12 5.67
CA VAL A 250 -3.58 -6.06 6.15
C VAL A 250 -2.65 -5.31 5.19
N PHE A 251 -3.00 -5.23 3.89
CA PHE A 251 -2.29 -4.42 2.89
C PHE A 251 -2.06 -3.00 3.40
N TRP A 252 -3.10 -2.35 3.94
CA TRP A 252 -3.03 -0.96 4.37
C TRP A 252 -2.10 -0.77 5.55
N LEU A 253 -2.05 -1.74 6.47
CA LEU A 253 -1.13 -1.72 7.61
C LEU A 253 0.30 -1.95 7.17
N HIS A 254 0.50 -2.88 6.22
CA HIS A 254 1.80 -3.16 5.63
C HIS A 254 2.36 -1.92 4.91
N HIS A 255 1.56 -1.28 4.06
CA HIS A 255 1.95 -0.09 3.30
C HIS A 255 2.03 1.19 4.14
N ALA A 256 1.25 1.32 5.21
CA ALA A 256 1.47 2.38 6.19
C ALA A 256 2.84 2.24 6.89
N ASN A 257 3.36 1.02 7.06
CA ASN A 257 4.73 0.85 7.57
C ASN A 257 5.81 1.13 6.52
N VAL A 258 5.60 0.77 5.25
CA VAL A 258 6.46 1.22 4.13
C VAL A 258 6.59 2.74 4.17
N ASP A 259 5.45 3.43 4.26
CA ASP A 259 5.40 4.89 4.30
C ASP A 259 6.07 5.47 5.55
N ARG A 260 5.87 4.85 6.72
CA ARG A 260 6.56 5.21 7.98
C ARG A 260 8.08 5.12 7.83
N LEU A 261 8.59 4.05 7.25
CA LEU A 261 10.02 3.87 7.02
C LEU A 261 10.56 4.97 6.10
N TRP A 262 9.81 5.34 5.05
CA TRP A 262 10.21 6.44 4.17
C TRP A 262 10.19 7.80 4.86
N ALA A 263 9.13 8.12 5.62
CA ALA A 263 9.06 9.37 6.40
C ALA A 263 10.21 9.47 7.43
N THR A 264 10.52 8.35 8.09
CA THR A 264 11.65 8.25 9.04
C THR A 264 12.98 8.47 8.34
N TRP A 265 13.16 7.85 7.16
CA TRP A 265 14.34 8.05 6.33
C TRP A 265 14.50 9.51 5.92
N GLN A 266 13.44 10.15 5.42
CA GLN A 266 13.46 11.57 5.02
C GLN A 266 13.86 12.48 6.19
N THR A 267 13.28 12.26 7.37
CA THR A 267 13.63 13.00 8.60
C THR A 267 15.13 12.88 8.93
N ARG A 268 15.68 11.67 8.85
CA ARG A 268 17.11 11.42 9.12
C ARG A 268 18.02 12.02 8.06
N ARG A 269 17.58 12.06 6.80
CA ARG A 269 18.30 12.70 5.69
C ARG A 269 18.39 14.21 5.86
N LEU A 270 17.29 14.86 6.25
CA LEU A 270 17.26 16.29 6.58
C LEU A 270 18.19 16.62 7.76
N ALA A 271 18.18 15.78 8.80
CA ALA A 271 19.08 15.96 9.95
C ALA A 271 20.57 15.75 9.59
N ALA A 272 20.87 14.81 8.69
CA ALA A 272 22.24 14.52 8.25
C ALA A 272 22.82 15.55 7.27
N VAL A 273 21.96 16.33 6.59
CA VAL A 273 22.35 17.39 5.66
C VAL A 273 21.62 18.69 6.03
N PRO A 274 22.10 19.42 7.06
CA PRO A 274 21.45 20.64 7.52
C PRO A 274 21.23 21.65 6.38
N GLY A 275 20.04 22.25 6.33
CA GLY A 275 19.65 23.22 5.30
C GLY A 275 19.09 22.61 4.00
N SER A 276 19.13 21.29 3.84
CA SER A 276 18.47 20.60 2.73
C SER A 276 16.95 20.58 2.87
N LYS A 277 16.26 20.36 1.75
CA LYS A 277 14.81 20.21 1.63
C LYS A 277 14.45 18.77 1.24
N PRO A 278 13.22 18.29 1.45
CA PRO A 278 12.81 16.93 1.07
C PRO A 278 13.15 16.56 -0.39
N LYS A 279 12.93 17.49 -1.32
CA LYS A 279 13.24 17.32 -2.75
C LYS A 279 14.73 17.09 -3.06
N ASP A 280 15.63 17.57 -2.20
CA ASP A 280 17.07 17.42 -2.40
C ASP A 280 17.53 15.98 -2.09
N HIS A 281 16.64 15.18 -1.49
CA HIS A 281 16.84 13.75 -1.21
C HIS A 281 15.95 12.87 -2.08
N TYR A 282 15.57 13.36 -3.27
CA TYR A 282 14.96 12.56 -4.32
C TYR A 282 15.88 12.56 -5.56
N PRO A 283 16.04 11.44 -6.28
CA PRO A 283 16.91 11.38 -7.45
C PRO A 283 16.58 12.45 -8.48
N PRO A 284 17.57 13.19 -9.02
CA PRO A 284 17.32 14.19 -10.04
C PRO A 284 16.77 13.56 -11.33
N PRO A 285 16.12 14.36 -12.18
CA PRO A 285 15.65 13.92 -13.49
C PRO A 285 16.74 13.22 -14.29
N GLN A 286 16.38 12.12 -14.96
CA GLN A 286 17.22 11.32 -15.86
C GLN A 286 18.47 10.69 -15.22
N GLN A 287 18.63 10.73 -13.89
CA GLN A 287 19.70 9.98 -13.26
C GLN A 287 19.49 8.47 -13.50
N PRO A 288 20.48 7.76 -14.07
CA PRO A 288 20.37 6.33 -14.26
C PRO A 288 20.23 5.58 -12.94
N SER A 289 19.32 4.60 -12.92
CA SER A 289 19.22 3.60 -11.87
C SER A 289 20.54 2.81 -11.79
N PRO A 290 21.09 2.60 -10.58
CA PRO A 290 22.29 1.78 -10.40
C PRO A 290 22.11 0.31 -10.79
N SER A 291 20.88 -0.22 -10.77
CA SER A 291 20.59 -1.62 -11.11
C SER A 291 20.36 -1.83 -12.60
N THR A 292 19.76 -0.87 -13.31
CA THR A 292 19.37 -1.04 -14.72
C THR A 292 20.17 -0.18 -15.71
N GLY A 293 20.87 0.86 -15.23
CA GLY A 293 21.52 1.85 -16.08
C GLY A 293 20.56 2.74 -16.87
N LYS A 294 19.24 2.65 -16.61
CA LYS A 294 18.21 3.43 -17.30
C LYS A 294 17.69 4.56 -16.42
N PRO A 295 17.26 5.69 -16.99
CA PRO A 295 16.56 6.73 -16.22
C PRO A 295 15.23 6.21 -15.67
N GLN A 296 14.68 6.92 -14.70
CA GLN A 296 13.35 6.67 -14.17
C GLN A 296 12.29 6.75 -15.28
N PRO A 297 11.28 5.85 -15.30
CA PRO A 297 10.19 5.93 -16.26
C PRO A 297 9.22 7.08 -15.91
N PRO A 298 8.31 7.47 -16.83
CA PRO A 298 7.29 8.48 -16.54
C PRO A 298 6.47 8.13 -15.30
N GLY A 299 6.18 9.13 -14.47
CA GLY A 299 5.44 8.97 -13.21
C GLY A 299 6.31 8.84 -11.98
N HIS A 300 7.63 8.70 -12.15
CA HIS A 300 8.58 8.43 -11.06
C HIS A 300 9.52 9.61 -10.78
N GLY A 301 9.60 10.57 -11.70
CA GLY A 301 10.35 11.80 -11.53
C GLY A 301 9.67 12.74 -10.54
N LEU A 302 10.46 13.63 -9.92
CA LEU A 302 10.00 14.55 -8.88
C LEU A 302 8.78 15.40 -9.31
N ASN A 303 8.75 15.88 -10.55
CA ASN A 303 7.66 16.72 -11.07
C ASN A 303 6.64 15.91 -11.89
N ASP A 304 6.79 14.59 -11.95
CA ASP A 304 5.87 13.76 -12.70
C ASP A 304 4.56 13.66 -11.93
N ARG A 305 3.45 13.72 -12.67
CA ARG A 305 2.13 13.42 -12.12
C ARG A 305 2.01 11.93 -11.86
N MET A 306 1.38 11.57 -10.76
CA MET A 306 1.13 10.19 -10.39
C MET A 306 -0.24 9.77 -10.88
N TRP A 307 -0.33 8.83 -11.83
CA TRP A 307 -1.61 8.26 -12.25
C TRP A 307 -2.21 7.45 -11.09
N PRO A 308 -3.51 7.62 -10.73
CA PRO A 308 -4.57 8.27 -11.51
C PRO A 308 -4.80 9.75 -11.19
N TRP A 309 -4.05 10.34 -10.26
CA TRP A 309 -4.17 11.74 -9.82
C TRP A 309 -3.51 12.71 -10.83
N VAL A 310 -3.94 12.65 -12.08
CA VAL A 310 -3.43 13.49 -13.18
C VAL A 310 -4.31 14.71 -13.45
N GLY A 311 -5.36 14.90 -12.65
CA GLY A 311 -6.43 15.88 -12.84
C GLY A 311 -7.12 15.73 -14.19
N ALA A 312 -7.55 16.84 -14.80
CA ALA A 312 -8.25 16.87 -16.08
C ALA A 312 -7.38 16.51 -17.31
N THR A 313 -6.20 15.90 -17.12
CA THR A 313 -5.26 15.62 -18.20
C THR A 313 -5.73 14.43 -19.04
N PRO A 314 -6.01 14.61 -20.33
CA PRO A 314 -6.54 13.52 -21.16
C PRO A 314 -5.45 12.52 -21.58
N GLY A 315 -5.90 11.37 -22.08
CA GLY A 315 -5.05 10.41 -22.80
C GLY A 315 -4.28 9.42 -21.93
N TYR A 316 -4.49 9.45 -20.61
CA TYR A 316 -4.07 8.35 -19.74
C TYR A 316 -5.05 7.17 -19.85
N GLU A 317 -4.51 5.99 -20.10
CA GLU A 317 -5.25 4.74 -20.15
C GLU A 317 -4.54 3.68 -19.29
N THR A 318 -5.10 2.48 -19.25
CA THR A 318 -4.46 1.29 -18.66
C THR A 318 -4.67 0.10 -19.57
N ALA A 319 -3.73 -0.87 -19.56
CA ALA A 319 -3.85 -2.12 -20.31
C ALA A 319 -4.78 -3.15 -19.64
N GLN A 320 -5.45 -2.79 -18.54
CA GLN A 320 -6.45 -3.65 -17.90
C GLN A 320 -7.63 -3.96 -18.84
N PRO A 321 -8.26 -5.14 -18.73
CA PRO A 321 -9.45 -5.49 -19.51
C PRO A 321 -10.65 -4.59 -19.17
N PRO A 322 -11.62 -4.43 -20.11
CA PRO A 322 -12.75 -3.51 -19.94
C PRO A 322 -13.54 -3.69 -18.63
N GLN A 323 -13.70 -4.93 -18.17
CA GLN A 323 -14.44 -5.24 -16.95
C GLN A 323 -13.74 -4.70 -15.70
N LEU A 324 -12.39 -4.68 -15.68
CA LEU A 324 -11.62 -4.08 -14.58
C LEU A 324 -11.54 -2.56 -14.70
N LYS A 325 -11.44 -2.03 -15.94
CA LYS A 325 -11.51 -0.57 -16.17
C LYS A 325 -12.81 0.03 -15.63
N ALA A 326 -13.93 -0.68 -15.78
CA ALA A 326 -15.23 -0.26 -15.27
C ALA A 326 -15.29 -0.16 -13.72
N LEU A 327 -14.34 -0.77 -13.00
CA LEU A 327 -14.27 -0.68 -11.54
C LEU A 327 -13.45 0.52 -11.06
N LEU A 328 -12.72 1.20 -11.96
CA LEU A 328 -11.78 2.23 -11.55
C LEU A 328 -12.51 3.46 -11.00
N PRO A 329 -11.96 4.08 -9.94
CA PRO A 329 -12.44 5.37 -9.47
C PRO A 329 -12.10 6.46 -10.48
N ASP A 330 -12.97 7.47 -10.59
CA ASP A 330 -12.74 8.64 -11.42
C ASP A 330 -12.13 9.78 -10.58
N PHE A 331 -10.91 10.18 -10.93
CA PHE A 331 -10.17 11.30 -10.31
C PHE A 331 -10.04 12.50 -11.26
N SER A 332 -10.73 12.51 -12.40
CA SER A 332 -10.58 13.57 -13.42
C SER A 332 -11.05 14.94 -12.95
N GLY A 333 -11.92 14.99 -11.93
CA GLY A 333 -12.40 16.21 -11.28
C GLY A 333 -11.48 16.74 -10.17
N ASP A 334 -10.45 16.01 -9.77
CA ASP A 334 -9.53 16.39 -8.69
C ASP A 334 -8.31 17.16 -9.23
N ASP A 335 -7.58 17.83 -8.34
CA ASP A 335 -6.29 18.42 -8.69
C ASP A 335 -5.25 17.34 -9.01
N ALA A 336 -4.34 17.65 -9.93
CA ALA A 336 -3.22 16.77 -10.22
C ALA A 336 -2.24 16.71 -9.05
N VAL A 337 -1.72 15.52 -8.75
CA VAL A 337 -0.74 15.29 -7.69
C VAL A 337 0.57 14.79 -8.30
N THR A 338 1.67 15.45 -7.96
CA THR A 338 3.02 15.05 -8.36
C THR A 338 3.76 14.33 -7.24
N VAL A 339 4.87 13.69 -7.57
CA VAL A 339 5.79 13.11 -6.58
C VAL A 339 6.27 14.17 -5.58
N LEU A 340 6.52 15.41 -6.05
CA LEU A 340 6.96 16.52 -5.21
C LEU A 340 5.94 16.87 -4.12
N ASP A 341 4.65 16.83 -4.45
CA ASP A 341 3.57 17.23 -3.54
C ASP A 341 3.43 16.29 -2.32
N VAL A 342 3.91 15.05 -2.46
CA VAL A 342 3.78 14.01 -1.43
C VAL A 342 5.06 13.74 -0.66
N LEU A 343 6.14 14.49 -0.90
CA LEU A 343 7.41 14.26 -0.22
C LEU A 343 7.34 14.52 1.29
N ASP A 344 6.51 15.45 1.75
CA ASP A 344 6.41 15.78 3.18
C ASP A 344 5.02 15.43 3.72
N THR A 345 4.97 14.43 4.60
CA THR A 345 3.72 13.95 5.23
C THR A 345 2.97 15.04 5.99
N GLN A 346 3.66 16.08 6.49
CA GLN A 346 3.03 17.13 7.29
C GLN A 346 2.38 18.22 6.42
N THR A 347 2.81 18.37 5.16
CA THR A 347 2.31 19.42 4.26
C THR A 347 1.65 18.86 2.99
N MET A 348 1.58 17.53 2.85
CA MET A 348 1.01 16.86 1.67
C MET A 348 -0.47 17.19 1.44
N ASP A 349 -1.21 17.49 2.50
CA ASP A 349 -2.55 18.06 2.41
C ASP A 349 -2.85 18.97 3.61
N ALA A 350 -4.04 19.60 3.60
CA ALA A 350 -4.45 20.56 4.62
C ALA A 350 -4.45 20.00 6.05
N ALA A 351 -4.65 18.68 6.22
CA ALA A 351 -4.63 18.06 7.54
C ALA A 351 -3.22 17.59 7.92
N GLY A 352 -2.44 17.10 6.93
CA GLY A 352 -1.18 16.40 7.14
C GLY A 352 -1.33 15.17 8.03
N TYR A 353 -0.25 14.42 8.17
CA TYR A 353 -0.20 13.32 9.15
C TYR A 353 1.22 13.06 9.63
N ARG A 354 1.31 12.31 10.73
CA ARG A 354 2.56 11.80 11.29
C ARG A 354 2.39 10.40 11.87
N TYR A 355 3.51 9.78 12.19
CA TYR A 355 3.57 8.52 12.92
C TYR A 355 3.77 8.78 14.42
N ALA A 356 3.09 8.00 15.26
CA ALA A 356 3.16 8.08 16.71
C ALA A 356 4.53 7.70 17.27
#